data_AF-A0A967SEZ8-F1
#
_entry.id   AF-A0A967SEZ8-F1
#
_cell.length_a   1.000
_cell.length_b   1.000
_cell.length_c   1.000
_cell.angle_alpha   90.00
_cell.angle_beta   90.00
_cell.angle_gamma   90.00
#
_symmetry.space_group_name_H-M   'P 1'
#
loop_
_entity.id
_entity.type
_entity.pdbx_description
1 polymer ?
#
loop_
_entity_poly.entity_id
_entity_poly.type
_entity_poly.pdbx_seq_one_letter_code
_entity_poly.pdbx_strand_id
1 'polypeptide(L)'
;EPYAFIHPWTNRDLMIGHATLGLEIVEACPGIERVFVPVGGGGLLAGVGRAVKTLQPSARVIAVEPAGCPSLHAGLEAGHPVT
;
A
#
# COMPACT_ATOMS: atom_id res chain seq x y z
N GLU A 1 22.68 -13.26 -20.62
CA GLU A 1 21.30 -12.97 -20.22
C GLU A 1 21.28 -11.68 -19.39
N PRO A 2 20.85 -10.52 -19.90
CA PRO A 2 20.66 -9.37 -19.02
C PRO A 2 19.43 -9.64 -18.16
N TYR A 3 19.63 -10.03 -16.90
CA TYR A 3 18.53 -10.19 -15.95
C TYR A 3 17.76 -8.87 -15.80
N ALA A 4 16.43 -8.93 -15.88
CA ALA A 4 15.59 -7.79 -15.57
C ALA A 4 15.53 -7.61 -14.04
N PHE A 5 15.90 -6.42 -13.54
CA PHE A 5 15.76 -6.10 -12.13
C PHE A 5 14.29 -5.86 -11.79
N ILE A 6 13.73 -6.69 -10.91
CA ILE A 6 12.36 -6.53 -10.42
C ILE A 6 12.43 -5.80 -9.08
N HIS A 7 12.06 -4.52 -9.09
CA HIS A 7 12.06 -3.72 -7.88
C HIS A 7 10.99 -4.22 -6.89
N PRO A 8 11.33 -4.48 -5.62
CA PRO A 8 10.40 -5.08 -4.65
C PRO A 8 9.17 -4.26 -4.23
N TRP A 9 8.97 -3.03 -4.74
CA TRP A 9 7.79 -2.22 -4.39
C TRP A 9 7.38 -1.18 -5.44
N THR A 10 8.30 -0.67 -6.27
CA THR A 10 7.96 0.28 -7.35
C THR A 10 7.66 -0.39 -8.69
N ASN A 11 7.86 -1.71 -8.81
CA ASN A 11 7.47 -2.45 -10.01
C ASN A 11 5.93 -2.44 -10.15
N ARG A 12 5.45 -2.03 -11.32
CA ARG A 12 4.01 -1.85 -11.60
C ARG A 12 3.23 -3.14 -11.43
N ASP A 13 3.72 -4.25 -11.98
CA ASP A 13 2.99 -5.52 -11.96
C ASP A 13 2.93 -6.09 -10.54
N LEU A 14 3.99 -5.89 -9.75
CA LEU A 14 4.00 -6.22 -8.33
C LEU A 14 2.96 -5.41 -7.53
N MET A 15 2.85 -4.10 -7.77
CA MET A 15 1.82 -3.26 -7.13
C MET A 15 0.39 -3.64 -7.55
N ILE A 16 0.18 -4.00 -8.81
CA ILE A 16 -1.11 -4.50 -9.29
C ILE A 16 -1.44 -5.84 -8.63
N GLY A 17 -0.45 -6.74 -8.48
CA GLY A 17 -0.61 -7.98 -7.73
C GLY A 17 -1.06 -7.73 -6.29
N HIS A 18 -0.50 -6.73 -5.60
CA HIS A 18 -0.96 -6.36 -4.26
C HIS A 18 -2.40 -5.82 -4.20
N ALA A 19 -2.95 -5.32 -5.31
CA ALA A 19 -4.33 -4.87 -5.35
C ALA A 19 -5.33 -6.02 -5.18
N THR A 20 -4.97 -7.26 -5.55
CA THR A 20 -5.87 -8.42 -5.39
C THR A 20 -6.22 -8.68 -3.94
N LEU A 21 -5.27 -8.48 -3.02
CA LEU A 21 -5.55 -8.56 -1.58
C LEU A 21 -6.60 -7.54 -1.14
N GLY A 22 -6.57 -6.32 -1.71
CA GLY A 22 -7.59 -5.32 -1.43
C GLY A 22 -8.98 -5.69 -1.98
N LEU A 23 -9.05 -6.42 -3.09
CA LEU A 23 -10.31 -6.99 -3.60
C LEU A 23 -10.85 -8.03 -2.62
N GLU A 24 -10.00 -8.99 -2.24
CA GLU A 24 -10.35 -10.07 -1.30
C GLU A 24 -10.82 -9.53 0.07
N ILE A 25 -10.17 -8.48 0.59
CA ILE A 25 -10.58 -7.84 1.85
C ILE A 25 -12.00 -7.27 1.76
N VAL A 26 -12.34 -6.56 0.68
CA VAL A 26 -13.67 -5.94 0.54
C VAL A 26 -14.75 -6.98 0.27
N GLU A 27 -14.43 -8.03 -0.50
CA GLU A 27 -15.33 -9.18 -0.73
C GLU A 27 -15.60 -9.95 0.56
N ALA A 28 -14.57 -10.21 1.37
CA ALA A 28 -14.69 -10.92 2.63
C ALA A 28 -15.36 -10.09 3.74
N CYS A 29 -15.26 -8.76 3.68
CA CYS A 29 -15.85 -7.84 4.65
C CYS A 29 -16.63 -6.71 3.96
N PRO A 30 -17.84 -6.99 3.45
CA PRO A 30 -18.70 -5.95 2.91
C PRO A 30 -19.02 -4.89 3.97
N GLY A 31 -18.85 -3.62 3.64
CA GLY A 31 -19.07 -2.53 4.60
C GLY A 31 -17.86 -2.16 5.45
N ILE A 32 -16.67 -2.72 5.20
CA ILE A 32 -15.46 -2.41 5.97
C ILE A 32 -15.23 -0.89 6.08
N GLU A 33 -15.00 -0.41 7.31
CA GLU A 33 -14.80 1.01 7.58
C GLU A 33 -13.32 1.41 7.61
N ARG A 34 -12.44 0.48 7.98
CA ARG A 34 -11.01 0.75 8.26
C ARG A 34 -10.16 -0.43 7.83
N VAL A 35 -9.08 -0.15 7.11
CA VAL A 35 -8.06 -1.12 6.70
C VAL A 35 -6.71 -0.60 7.13
N PHE A 36 -6.02 -1.34 8.00
CA PHE A 36 -4.66 -1.03 8.42
C PHE A 36 -3.68 -1.80 7.54
N VAL A 37 -2.72 -1.11 6.92
CA VAL A 37 -1.77 -1.72 5.98
C VAL A 37 -0.34 -1.44 6.47
N PRO A 38 0.49 -2.48 6.70
CA PRO A 38 1.89 -2.29 7.06
C PRO A 38 2.65 -1.66 5.89
N VAL A 39 3.60 -0.79 6.21
CA VAL A 39 4.37 -0.04 5.22
C VAL A 39 5.88 -0.23 5.43
N GLY A 40 6.54 -0.64 4.34
CA GLY A 40 7.98 -0.44 4.12
C GLY A 40 8.15 0.48 2.90
N GLY A 41 8.46 -0.09 1.74
CA GLY A 41 8.56 0.69 0.48
C GLY A 41 7.24 1.20 -0.12
N GLY A 42 6.08 0.93 0.51
CA GLY A 42 4.78 1.46 0.10
C GLY A 42 4.02 0.70 -1.00
N GLY A 43 4.63 -0.30 -1.65
CA GLY A 43 3.98 -1.06 -2.75
C GLY A 43 2.67 -1.75 -2.34
N LEU A 44 2.65 -2.40 -1.17
CA LEU A 44 1.44 -3.04 -0.62
C LEU A 44 0.33 -2.02 -0.35
N LEU A 45 0.68 -0.90 0.31
CA LEU A 45 -0.24 0.21 0.58
C LEU A 45 -0.83 0.77 -0.71
N ALA A 46 0.00 0.96 -1.75
CA ALA A 46 -0.46 1.47 -3.03
C ALA A 46 -1.49 0.54 -3.69
N GLY A 47 -1.19 -0.76 -3.76
CA GLY A 47 -2.10 -1.77 -4.33
C GLY A 47 -3.40 -1.91 -3.55
N VAL A 48 -3.29 -2.27 -2.26
CA VAL A 48 -4.46 -2.48 -1.37
C VAL A 48 -5.27 -1.19 -1.25
N GLY A 49 -4.61 -0.06 -1.03
CA GLY A 49 -5.27 1.23 -0.88
C GLY A 49 -6.05 1.61 -2.13
N ARG A 50 -5.50 1.36 -3.33
CA ARG A 50 -6.20 1.61 -4.59
C ARG A 50 -7.43 0.72 -4.74
N ALA A 51 -7.32 -0.58 -4.48
CA ALA A 51 -8.45 -1.51 -4.57
C ALA A 51 -9.55 -1.15 -3.57
N VAL A 52 -9.21 -0.98 -2.29
CA VAL A 52 -10.16 -0.62 -1.23
C VAL A 52 -10.85 0.70 -1.53
N LYS A 53 -10.13 1.75 -1.95
CA LYS A 53 -10.75 3.04 -2.28
C LYS A 53 -11.61 3.01 -3.53
N THR A 54 -11.38 2.07 -4.44
CA THR A 54 -12.22 1.89 -5.63
C THR A 54 -13.52 1.17 -5.29
N LEU A 55 -13.45 0.12 -4.47
CA LEU A 55 -14.61 -0.72 -4.15
C LEU A 55 -15.43 -0.23 -2.94
N GLN A 56 -14.77 0.36 -1.95
CA GLN A 56 -15.38 0.93 -0.75
C GLN A 56 -14.77 2.32 -0.43
N PRO A 57 -15.17 3.38 -1.16
CA PRO A 57 -14.56 4.71 -1.05
C PRO A 57 -14.60 5.32 0.36
N SER A 58 -15.62 4.98 1.15
CA SER A 58 -15.83 5.45 2.53
C SER A 58 -14.84 4.82 3.53
N ALA A 59 -14.27 3.65 3.22
CA ALA A 59 -13.31 2.98 4.10
C ALA A 59 -12.04 3.83 4.25
N ARG A 60 -11.54 4.01 5.47
CA ARG A 60 -10.22 4.60 5.71
C ARG A 60 -9.13 3.56 5.51
N VAL A 61 -8.12 3.91 4.72
CA VAL A 61 -6.89 3.11 4.59
C VAL A 61 -5.81 3.80 5.42
N ILE A 62 -5.26 3.08 6.38
CA ILE A 62 -4.35 3.61 7.40
C ILE A 62 -3.02 2.90 7.28
N ALA A 63 -1.98 3.65 6.90
CA ALA A 63 -0.61 3.17 6.88
C ALA A 63 -0.09 2.94 8.31
N VAL A 64 0.65 1.84 8.51
CA VAL A 64 1.27 1.49 9.80
C VAL A 64 2.76 1.24 9.58
N GLU A 65 3.60 1.93 10.33
CA GLU A 65 5.07 1.80 10.30
C GLU A 65 5.63 1.51 11.70
N PRO A 66 6.80 0.84 11.80
CA PRO A 66 7.54 0.77 13.05
C PRO A 66 8.01 2.16 13.49
N ALA A 67 7.89 2.47 14.78
CA ALA A 67 8.38 3.75 15.34
C ALA A 67 9.89 3.98 15.11
N GLY A 68 10.69 2.90 14.98
CA GLY A 68 12.12 2.99 14.68
C GLY A 68 12.48 3.19 13.22
N CYS A 69 11.51 3.15 12.29
CA CYS A 69 11.74 3.38 10.86
C CYS A 69 10.50 4.03 10.18
N PRO A 70 10.12 5.26 10.57
CA PRO A 70 8.91 5.93 10.09
C PRO A 70 9.13 6.66 8.75
N SER A 71 9.66 5.97 7.75
CA SER A 71 10.11 6.56 6.48
C SER A 71 8.99 7.21 5.65
N LEU A 72 7.81 6.59 5.59
CA LEU A 72 6.63 7.17 4.96
C LEU A 72 6.17 8.39 5.76
N HIS A 73 6.14 8.31 7.09
CA HIS A 73 5.77 9.45 7.93
C HIS A 73 6.66 10.68 7.66
N ALA A 74 7.98 10.49 7.70
CA ALA A 74 8.95 11.55 7.44
C ALA A 74 8.82 12.10 6.02
N GLY A 75 8.59 11.23 5.02
CA GLY A 75 8.38 11.66 3.64
C GLY A 75 7.06 12.41 3.43
N LEU A 76 6.00 12.05 4.16
CA LEU A 76 4.71 12.76 4.13
C LEU A 76 4.82 14.15 4.77
N GLU A 77 5.54 14.29 5.88
CA GLU A 77 5.80 15.59 6.52
C GLU A 77 6.63 16.51 5.63
N ALA A 78 7.65 15.97 4.97
CA ALA A 78 8.48 16.72 4.03
C ALA A 78 7.80 16.99 2.66
N GLY A 79 6.76 16.21 2.32
CA GLY A 79 6.12 16.24 1.01
C GLY A 79 6.93 15.57 -0.12
N HIS A 80 8.02 14.89 0.20
CA HIS A 80 8.88 14.14 -0.73
C HIS A 80 9.66 13.02 0.00
N PRO A 81 10.17 11.99 -0.69
CA PRO A 81 11.05 11.00 -0.06
C PRO A 81 12.29 11.64 0.59
N VAL A 82 12.60 11.21 1.80
CA VAL A 82 13.74 11.70 2.60
C VAL A 82 14.69 10.54 2.95
N THR A 83 15.94 10.88 3.28
CA THR A 83 17.03 9.94 3.61
C THR A 83 17.63 10.27 4.96
#